data_AF-A0A6B7K3S3-F1
#
_entry.id   AF-A0A6B7K3S3-F1
#
_cell.length_a   1.000
_cell.length_b   1.000
_cell.length_c   1.000
_cell.angle_alpha   90.00
_cell.angle_beta   90.00
_cell.angle_gamma   90.00
#
_symmetry.space_group_name_H-M   'P 1'
#
loop_
_entity.id
_entity.type
_entity.pdbx_description
1 polymer ?
#
loop_
_entity_poly.entity_id
_entity_poly.type
_entity_poly.pdbx_seq_one_letter_code
_entity_poly.pdbx_strand_id
1 'polypeptide(L)'
;MPTYAKSLVTSKKGINYVRGVIEGVGCLFQKIEQENDLGIDAICELINSNGQPENHLFALQIKSGDSYYDSSKNSCSFRIGTHRDYWTNYKVPLFAVVYIPSLDTAYWTDIKKFLKSNVHASSISFDLSRANHFDEEKFISYFKPLVTGRGPNISLEDSLRLVRSSNDDEAWLGLTTLFRRFPNTYQTWDELVRAFKIRSIAKIPRLLIYLLAHIPWHGDISYSGEDIKSEIRCYAADLFNSFDEGDIRKLLSMIDDNGIQRGAIGQSVEAVINCVGSASQYLIRIIRNGCDSMELRESAAFILAVDKGVEAIPYLRELASSGSEISSLIIQDIAEHGGFYPYS
;
A
#
# COMPACT_ATOMS: atom_id res chain seq x y z
N MET A 1 -33.30 -22.19 38.62
CA MET A 1 -33.82 -21.91 37.25
C MET A 1 -32.66 -22.00 36.28
N PRO A 2 -32.86 -22.48 35.03
CA PRO A 2 -31.80 -22.49 34.04
C PRO A 2 -31.36 -21.06 33.70
N THR A 3 -30.04 -20.84 33.59
CA THR A 3 -29.43 -19.54 33.26
C THR A 3 -28.97 -19.53 31.81
N TYR A 4 -29.50 -18.59 31.03
CA TYR A 4 -29.04 -18.35 29.67
C TYR A 4 -27.81 -17.45 29.69
N ALA A 5 -26.68 -17.96 29.20
CA ALA A 5 -25.41 -17.24 29.26
C ALA A 5 -25.45 -15.97 28.40
N LYS A 6 -25.12 -14.81 29.00
CA LYS A 6 -25.07 -13.52 28.29
C LYS A 6 -24.09 -13.55 27.11
N SER A 7 -22.99 -14.30 27.21
CA SER A 7 -22.02 -14.50 26.13
C SER A 7 -22.65 -15.11 24.86
N LEU A 8 -23.60 -16.03 25.01
CA LEU A 8 -24.32 -16.61 23.87
C LEU A 8 -25.23 -15.59 23.19
N VAL A 9 -25.84 -14.68 23.95
CA VAL A 9 -26.64 -13.57 23.39
C VAL A 9 -25.75 -12.65 22.56
N THR A 10 -24.60 -12.25 23.10
CA THR A 10 -23.64 -11.39 22.40
C THR A 10 -23.12 -12.06 21.14
N SER A 11 -22.75 -13.35 21.21
CA SER A 11 -22.33 -14.12 20.04
C SER A 11 -23.39 -14.14 18.94
N LYS A 12 -24.66 -14.40 19.29
CA LYS A 12 -25.79 -14.40 18.34
C LYS A 12 -26.00 -13.04 17.70
N LYS A 13 -25.87 -11.94 18.45
CA LYS A 13 -25.97 -10.58 17.90
C LYS A 13 -24.93 -10.34 16.79
N GLY A 14 -23.68 -10.72 17.02
CA GLY A 14 -22.62 -10.56 16.03
C GLY A 14 -22.87 -11.38 14.75
N ILE A 15 -23.28 -12.65 14.90
CA ILE A 15 -23.66 -13.49 13.76
C ILE A 15 -24.82 -12.86 12.98
N ASN A 16 -25.86 -12.37 13.67
CA ASN A 16 -27.02 -11.76 13.02
C ASN A 16 -26.66 -10.44 12.32
N TYR A 17 -25.78 -9.63 12.89
CA TYR A 17 -25.29 -8.40 12.25
C TYR A 17 -24.56 -8.72 10.94
N VAL A 18 -23.58 -9.64 11.00
CA VAL A 18 -22.78 -10.04 9.83
C VAL A 18 -23.66 -10.68 8.75
N ARG A 19 -24.59 -11.56 9.16
CA ARG A 19 -25.60 -12.13 8.26
C ARG A 19 -26.42 -11.02 7.60
N GLY A 20 -26.93 -10.08 8.39
CA GLY A 20 -27.73 -8.95 7.89
C GLY A 20 -27.01 -8.15 6.82
N VAL A 21 -25.73 -7.82 7.03
CA VAL A 21 -24.90 -7.12 6.04
C VAL A 21 -24.76 -7.94 4.74
N ILE A 22 -24.47 -9.25 4.84
CA ILE A 22 -24.21 -10.09 3.67
C ILE A 22 -25.50 -10.42 2.90
N GLU A 23 -26.55 -10.83 3.60
CA GLU A 23 -27.85 -11.14 3.00
C GLU A 23 -28.58 -9.86 2.53
N GLY A 24 -28.37 -8.72 3.20
CA GLY A 24 -28.94 -7.42 2.82
C GLY A 24 -28.49 -6.93 1.44
N VAL A 25 -27.26 -7.29 1.04
CA VAL A 25 -26.74 -7.03 -0.31
C VAL A 25 -26.99 -8.18 -1.30
N GLY A 26 -27.82 -9.15 -0.92
CA GLY A 26 -28.24 -10.27 -1.75
C GLY A 26 -27.24 -11.44 -1.86
N CYS A 27 -26.18 -11.46 -1.04
CA CYS A 27 -25.22 -12.57 -1.01
C CYS A 27 -25.66 -13.68 -0.03
N LEU A 28 -25.11 -14.89 -0.17
CA LEU A 28 -25.48 -16.02 0.66
C LEU A 28 -24.62 -16.11 1.92
N PHE A 29 -25.26 -16.34 3.06
CA PHE A 29 -24.62 -16.59 4.35
C PHE A 29 -25.04 -17.96 4.90
N GLN A 30 -24.12 -18.91 4.94
CA GLN A 30 -24.34 -20.24 5.52
C GLN A 30 -23.57 -20.36 6.84
N LYS A 31 -24.32 -20.29 7.95
CA LYS A 31 -23.79 -20.50 9.30
C LYS A 31 -23.32 -21.95 9.47
N ILE A 32 -22.18 -22.15 10.11
CA ILE A 32 -21.74 -23.45 10.61
C ILE A 32 -22.32 -23.66 12.01
N GLU A 33 -22.97 -24.81 12.23
CA GLU A 33 -23.51 -25.12 13.55
C GLU A 33 -22.40 -25.42 14.56
N GLN A 34 -22.62 -25.02 15.81
CA GLN A 34 -21.59 -24.99 16.85
C GLN A 34 -20.92 -26.35 17.10
N GLU A 35 -21.64 -27.45 16.89
CA GLU A 35 -21.12 -28.82 16.99
C GLU A 35 -20.09 -29.18 15.91
N ASN A 36 -20.06 -28.43 14.80
CA ASN A 36 -19.15 -28.60 13.67
C ASN A 36 -18.11 -27.48 13.56
N ASP A 37 -18.10 -26.53 14.50
CA ASP A 37 -17.20 -25.37 14.47
C ASP A 37 -15.78 -25.77 14.93
N LEU A 38 -14.83 -25.74 13.98
CA LEU A 38 -13.39 -25.94 14.21
C LEU A 38 -12.60 -24.62 14.14
N GLY A 39 -13.28 -23.49 14.30
CA GLY A 39 -12.76 -22.13 14.16
C GLY A 39 -13.21 -21.44 12.87
N ILE A 40 -14.38 -21.80 12.33
CA ILE A 40 -15.05 -21.12 11.21
C ILE A 40 -16.54 -21.07 11.52
N ASP A 41 -17.07 -19.86 11.63
CA ASP A 41 -18.46 -19.60 12.01
C ASP A 41 -19.42 -19.61 10.80
N ALA A 42 -18.93 -19.28 9.61
CA ALA A 42 -19.74 -19.26 8.40
C ALA A 42 -18.94 -19.46 7.10
N ILE A 43 -19.63 -19.97 6.09
CA ILE A 43 -19.21 -19.96 4.69
C ILE A 43 -20.22 -19.09 3.92
N CYS A 44 -19.73 -18.23 3.05
CA CYS A 44 -20.54 -17.28 2.30
C CYS A 44 -20.23 -17.37 0.81
N GLU A 45 -21.22 -17.10 -0.02
CA GLU A 45 -21.08 -17.07 -1.48
C GLU A 45 -21.52 -15.72 -2.04
N LEU A 46 -20.69 -15.14 -2.89
CA LEU A 46 -21.02 -13.89 -3.58
C LEU A 46 -22.03 -14.15 -4.70
N ILE A 47 -23.08 -13.34 -4.71
CA ILE A 47 -24.14 -13.36 -5.72
C ILE A 47 -24.10 -12.03 -6.49
N ASN A 48 -24.28 -12.11 -7.81
CA ASN A 48 -24.32 -10.94 -8.67
C ASN A 48 -25.70 -10.26 -8.69
N SER A 49 -25.80 -9.11 -9.36
CA SER A 49 -27.05 -8.35 -9.46
C SER A 49 -28.20 -9.09 -10.15
N ASN A 50 -27.91 -10.17 -10.89
CA ASN A 50 -28.91 -11.00 -11.56
C ASN A 50 -29.35 -12.19 -10.68
N GLY A 51 -28.89 -12.26 -9.43
CA GLY A 51 -29.20 -13.36 -8.52
C GLY A 51 -28.42 -14.65 -8.82
N GLN A 52 -27.34 -14.59 -9.60
CA GLN A 52 -26.54 -15.75 -9.96
C GLN A 52 -25.26 -15.83 -9.11
N PRO A 53 -24.81 -17.05 -8.74
CA PRO A 53 -23.53 -17.23 -8.08
C PRO A 53 -22.36 -16.69 -8.90
N GLU A 54 -21.48 -15.91 -8.26
CA GLU A 54 -20.23 -15.44 -8.87
C GLU A 54 -19.11 -16.50 -8.78
N ASN A 55 -19.38 -17.68 -8.21
CA ASN A 55 -18.41 -18.74 -7.91
C ASN A 55 -17.26 -18.29 -6.98
N HIS A 56 -17.52 -17.29 -6.13
CA HIS A 56 -16.56 -16.79 -5.16
C HIS A 56 -17.07 -17.07 -3.75
N LEU A 57 -16.44 -18.04 -3.09
CA LEU A 57 -16.69 -18.39 -1.71
C LEU A 57 -15.69 -17.69 -0.78
N PHE A 58 -16.14 -17.33 0.41
CA PHE A 58 -15.28 -16.88 1.51
C PHE A 58 -15.78 -17.44 2.83
N ALA A 59 -14.86 -17.64 3.78
CA ALA A 59 -15.15 -18.14 5.11
C ALA A 59 -14.97 -17.01 6.13
N LEU A 60 -15.73 -17.08 7.22
CA LEU A 60 -15.71 -16.09 8.29
C LEU A 60 -15.47 -16.73 9.65
N GLN A 61 -14.63 -16.07 10.44
CA GLN A 61 -14.56 -16.23 11.88
C GLN A 61 -15.15 -14.98 12.54
N ILE A 62 -16.25 -15.12 13.26
CA ILE A 62 -17.03 -14.03 13.81
C ILE A 62 -16.79 -13.96 15.32
N LYS A 63 -16.21 -12.84 15.77
CA LYS A 63 -16.09 -12.50 17.19
C LYS A 63 -17.08 -11.40 17.53
N SER A 64 -17.66 -11.47 18.72
CA SER A 64 -18.65 -10.49 19.16
C SER A 64 -18.48 -10.17 20.63
N GLY A 65 -18.31 -8.89 20.95
CA GLY A 65 -18.22 -8.41 22.32
C GLY A 65 -17.22 -7.28 22.49
N ASP A 66 -17.51 -6.37 23.43
CA ASP A 66 -16.66 -5.19 23.70
C ASP A 66 -15.28 -5.57 24.24
N SER A 67 -15.11 -6.78 24.78
CA SER A 67 -13.82 -7.29 25.24
C SER A 67 -12.78 -7.46 24.13
N TYR A 68 -13.20 -7.48 22.87
CA TYR A 68 -12.27 -7.54 21.73
C TYR A 68 -11.81 -6.15 21.28
N TYR A 69 -12.45 -5.08 21.74
CA TYR A 69 -12.19 -3.70 21.34
C TYR A 69 -11.41 -2.94 22.41
N ASP A 70 -10.29 -2.34 22.02
CA ASP A 70 -9.52 -1.39 22.82
C ASP A 70 -9.80 0.02 22.30
N SER A 71 -10.62 0.78 23.02
CA SER A 71 -11.00 2.14 22.65
C SER A 71 -9.84 3.14 22.74
N SER A 72 -8.81 2.87 23.55
CA SER A 72 -7.64 3.76 23.68
C SER A 72 -6.73 3.69 22.46
N LYS A 73 -6.65 2.50 21.83
CA LYS A 73 -5.88 2.25 20.61
C LYS A 73 -6.72 2.31 19.35
N ASN A 74 -8.04 2.36 19.51
CA ASN A 74 -9.01 2.19 18.43
C ASN A 74 -8.72 0.92 17.59
N SER A 75 -8.56 -0.22 18.28
CA SER A 75 -8.13 -1.49 17.66
C SER A 75 -8.94 -2.67 18.19
N CYS A 76 -9.02 -3.73 17.40
CA CYS A 76 -9.59 -5.02 17.79
C CYS A 76 -8.50 -6.08 17.94
N SER A 77 -8.63 -6.99 18.91
CA SER A 77 -7.71 -8.11 19.06
C SER A 77 -8.36 -9.40 19.57
N PHE A 78 -7.86 -10.55 19.14
CA PHE A 78 -8.30 -11.87 19.61
C PHE A 78 -7.19 -12.93 19.46
N ARG A 79 -7.26 -13.99 20.27
CA ARG A 79 -6.23 -15.05 20.28
C ARG A 79 -6.35 -15.98 19.06
N ILE A 80 -5.21 -16.38 18.50
CA ILE A 80 -5.13 -17.36 17.42
C ILE A 80 -5.27 -18.78 17.96
N GLY A 81 -4.56 -19.10 19.05
CA GLY A 81 -4.63 -20.40 19.70
C GLY A 81 -4.25 -21.56 18.78
N THR A 82 -4.98 -22.67 18.88
CA THR A 82 -4.76 -23.90 18.11
C THR A 82 -5.19 -23.80 16.64
N HIS A 83 -5.82 -22.69 16.23
CA HIS A 83 -6.37 -22.55 14.89
C HIS A 83 -5.35 -22.11 13.83
N ARG A 84 -4.11 -21.76 14.21
CA ARG A 84 -3.09 -21.23 13.29
C ARG A 84 -2.93 -22.09 12.04
N ASP A 85 -2.56 -23.35 12.22
CA ASP A 85 -2.26 -24.25 11.09
C ASP A 85 -3.51 -24.53 10.27
N TYR A 86 -4.67 -24.61 10.93
CA TYR A 86 -5.96 -24.79 10.26
C TYR A 86 -6.32 -23.59 9.37
N TRP A 87 -6.25 -22.37 9.90
CA TRP A 87 -6.55 -21.14 9.16
C TRP A 87 -5.55 -20.87 8.04
N THR A 88 -4.24 -21.08 8.28
CA THR A 88 -3.21 -20.90 7.24
C THR A 88 -3.44 -21.82 6.04
N ASN A 89 -3.82 -23.07 6.30
CA ASN A 89 -4.01 -24.09 5.26
C ASN A 89 -5.43 -24.15 4.69
N TYR A 90 -6.38 -23.39 5.25
CA TYR A 90 -7.76 -23.35 4.78
C TYR A 90 -7.83 -22.89 3.32
N LYS A 91 -8.52 -23.65 2.46
CA LYS A 91 -8.44 -23.44 1.00
C LYS A 91 -9.23 -22.24 0.51
N VAL A 92 -10.28 -21.88 1.22
CA VAL A 92 -11.13 -20.72 0.93
C VAL A 92 -10.51 -19.47 1.58
N PRO A 93 -10.62 -18.26 0.97
CA PRO A 93 -10.32 -17.01 1.66
C PRO A 93 -10.99 -16.95 3.03
N LEU A 94 -10.27 -16.50 4.06
CA LEU A 94 -10.76 -16.54 5.44
C LEU A 94 -10.54 -15.18 6.11
N PHE A 95 -11.64 -14.60 6.59
CA PHE A 95 -11.65 -13.29 7.23
C PHE A 95 -12.17 -13.41 8.67
N ALA A 96 -11.63 -12.59 9.55
CA ALA A 96 -12.23 -12.39 10.87
C ALA A 96 -13.12 -11.15 10.81
N VAL A 97 -14.29 -11.22 11.44
CA VAL A 97 -15.17 -10.07 11.64
C VAL A 97 -15.41 -9.93 13.14
N VAL A 98 -15.13 -8.74 13.68
CA VAL A 98 -15.35 -8.42 15.09
C VAL A 98 -16.51 -7.43 15.18
N TYR A 99 -17.65 -7.88 15.69
CA TYR A 99 -18.77 -7.01 16.05
C TYR A 99 -18.59 -6.45 17.47
N ILE A 100 -18.77 -5.15 17.61
CA ILE A 100 -18.57 -4.38 18.83
C ILE A 100 -19.94 -3.86 19.29
N PRO A 101 -20.60 -4.53 20.25
CA PRO A 101 -21.94 -4.17 20.70
C PRO A 101 -22.10 -2.71 21.16
N SER A 102 -21.09 -2.14 21.81
CA SER A 102 -21.16 -0.76 22.31
C SER A 102 -21.18 0.29 21.19
N LEU A 103 -20.67 -0.06 20.00
CA LEU A 103 -20.65 0.79 18.81
C LEU A 103 -21.71 0.40 17.78
N ASP A 104 -22.41 -0.73 18.01
CA ASP A 104 -23.33 -1.37 17.07
C ASP A 104 -22.76 -1.51 15.65
N THR A 105 -21.50 -1.91 15.55
CA THR A 105 -20.84 -2.05 14.26
C THR A 105 -19.79 -3.13 14.26
N ALA A 106 -19.30 -3.50 13.07
CA ALA A 106 -18.29 -4.53 12.91
C ALA A 106 -17.13 -4.10 12.01
N TYR A 107 -15.97 -4.73 12.23
CA TYR A 107 -14.77 -4.51 11.44
C TYR A 107 -14.13 -5.84 11.09
N TRP A 108 -13.39 -5.89 9.98
CA TRP A 108 -12.84 -7.13 9.45
C TRP A 108 -11.33 -7.11 9.24
N THR A 109 -10.72 -8.30 9.16
CA THR A 109 -9.33 -8.46 8.74
C THR A 109 -9.13 -9.78 7.99
N ASP A 110 -8.18 -9.80 7.06
CA ASP A 110 -7.78 -11.02 6.34
C ASP A 110 -6.86 -11.86 7.23
N ILE A 111 -7.38 -12.98 7.74
CA ILE A 111 -6.65 -13.87 8.64
C ILE A 111 -5.42 -14.44 7.95
N LYS A 112 -5.55 -14.87 6.69
CA LYS A 112 -4.46 -15.55 5.97
C LYS A 112 -3.33 -14.58 5.67
N LYS A 113 -3.65 -13.35 5.23
CA LYS A 113 -2.68 -12.27 5.02
C LYS A 113 -1.98 -11.92 6.34
N PHE A 114 -2.73 -11.77 7.43
CA PHE A 114 -2.15 -11.48 8.74
C PHE A 114 -1.17 -12.56 9.19
N LEU A 115 -1.56 -13.84 9.13
CA LEU A 115 -0.73 -14.96 9.56
C LEU A 115 0.52 -15.13 8.70
N LYS A 116 0.44 -14.86 7.39
CA LYS A 116 1.58 -14.88 6.48
C LYS A 116 2.63 -13.83 6.85
N SER A 117 2.19 -12.63 7.21
CA SER A 117 3.09 -11.54 7.65
C SER A 117 3.55 -11.69 9.09
N ASN A 118 2.84 -12.48 9.92
CA ASN A 118 3.07 -12.60 11.37
C ASN A 118 3.16 -14.07 11.80
N VAL A 119 4.24 -14.73 11.39
CA VAL A 119 4.46 -16.18 11.56
C VAL A 119 4.45 -16.65 13.02
N HIS A 120 4.82 -15.79 13.98
CA HIS A 120 4.92 -16.13 15.41
C HIS A 120 3.87 -15.44 16.31
N ALA A 121 2.91 -14.70 15.76
CA ALA A 121 1.93 -13.99 16.56
C ALA A 121 1.04 -14.94 17.40
N SER A 122 0.76 -14.61 18.66
CA SER A 122 -0.20 -15.38 19.48
C SER A 122 -1.65 -14.88 19.32
N SER A 123 -1.82 -13.68 18.77
CA SER A 123 -3.10 -12.99 18.58
C SER A 123 -3.12 -12.26 17.25
N ILE A 124 -4.32 -12.09 16.71
CA ILE A 124 -4.59 -11.14 15.62
C ILE A 124 -4.96 -9.82 16.26
N SER A 125 -4.36 -8.72 15.80
CA SER A 125 -4.69 -7.36 16.19
C SER A 125 -4.75 -6.49 14.95
N PHE A 126 -5.74 -5.62 14.85
CA PHE A 126 -5.89 -4.70 13.72
C PHE A 126 -6.59 -3.42 14.15
N ASP A 127 -6.19 -2.30 13.56
CA ASP A 127 -6.77 -0.99 13.84
C ASP A 127 -8.10 -0.83 13.11
N LEU A 128 -9.02 -0.07 13.73
CA LEU A 128 -10.29 0.29 13.10
C LEU A 128 -10.06 1.46 12.14
N SER A 129 -10.61 1.34 10.94
CA SER A 129 -10.54 2.35 9.90
C SER A 129 -11.76 2.28 8.98
N ARG A 130 -11.89 3.26 8.08
CA ARG A 130 -12.89 3.24 7.01
C ARG A 130 -12.66 2.09 6.02
N ALA A 131 -11.42 1.62 5.88
CA ALA A 131 -11.04 0.58 4.94
C ALA A 131 -11.53 -0.82 5.35
N ASN A 132 -11.71 -1.05 6.65
CA ASN A 132 -12.08 -2.35 7.19
C ASN A 132 -13.37 -2.35 8.00
N HIS A 133 -14.16 -1.28 7.87
CA HIS A 133 -15.52 -1.23 8.38
C HIS A 133 -16.40 -2.22 7.61
N PHE A 134 -17.26 -2.95 8.33
CA PHE A 134 -18.08 -4.04 7.78
C PHE A 134 -19.57 -3.67 7.86
N ASP A 135 -20.04 -2.94 6.85
CA ASP A 135 -21.44 -2.63 6.60
C ASP A 135 -21.80 -2.92 5.14
N GLU A 136 -23.06 -2.72 4.73
CA GLU A 136 -23.50 -3.01 3.36
C GLU A 136 -22.74 -2.20 2.30
N GLU A 137 -22.51 -0.91 2.55
CA GLU A 137 -21.82 -0.02 1.62
C GLU A 137 -20.37 -0.48 1.40
N LYS A 138 -19.64 -0.70 2.49
CA LYS A 138 -18.24 -1.14 2.46
C LYS A 138 -18.11 -2.60 2.03
N PHE A 139 -19.11 -3.43 2.27
CA PHE A 139 -19.13 -4.77 1.73
C PHE A 139 -19.15 -4.73 0.20
N ILE A 140 -20.03 -3.92 -0.41
CA ILE A 140 -20.13 -3.77 -1.87
C ILE A 140 -18.89 -3.08 -2.45
N SER A 141 -18.42 -2.01 -1.81
CA SER A 141 -17.36 -1.16 -2.37
C SER A 141 -15.94 -1.64 -2.05
N TYR A 142 -15.72 -2.42 -0.99
CA TYR A 142 -14.38 -2.84 -0.55
C TYR A 142 -14.26 -4.36 -0.49
N PHE A 143 -15.09 -5.00 0.34
CA PHE A 143 -14.92 -6.42 0.67
C PHE A 143 -15.17 -7.34 -0.53
N LYS A 144 -16.31 -7.18 -1.22
CA LYS A 144 -16.69 -7.99 -2.38
C LYS A 144 -15.67 -7.87 -3.54
N PRO A 145 -15.23 -6.67 -3.96
CA PRO A 145 -14.15 -6.55 -4.93
C PRO A 145 -12.87 -7.28 -4.50
N LEU A 146 -12.46 -7.16 -3.23
CA LEU A 146 -11.28 -7.83 -2.72
C LEU A 146 -11.38 -9.36 -2.82
N VAL A 147 -12.52 -9.94 -2.45
CA VAL A 147 -12.76 -11.41 -2.55
C VAL A 147 -12.73 -11.88 -4.01
N THR A 148 -13.15 -11.03 -4.95
CA THR A 148 -13.12 -11.32 -6.40
C THR A 148 -11.80 -10.99 -7.08
N GLY A 149 -10.78 -10.57 -6.32
CA GLY A 149 -9.47 -10.15 -6.86
C GLY A 149 -9.51 -8.84 -7.65
N ARG A 150 -10.59 -8.06 -7.51
CA ARG A 150 -10.79 -6.75 -8.16
C ARG A 150 -10.38 -5.61 -7.23
N GLY A 151 -10.04 -4.47 -7.81
CA GLY A 151 -9.82 -3.23 -7.05
C GLY A 151 -11.12 -2.73 -6.40
N PRO A 152 -11.03 -2.04 -5.25
CA PRO A 152 -12.20 -1.54 -4.53
C PRO A 152 -12.95 -0.50 -5.37
N ASN A 153 -14.27 -0.49 -5.29
CA ASN A 153 -15.14 0.46 -5.97
C ASN A 153 -15.39 1.72 -5.12
N ILE A 154 -14.36 2.54 -4.93
CA ILE A 154 -14.42 3.81 -4.16
C ILE A 154 -14.48 5.01 -5.12
N SER A 155 -15.31 6.01 -4.81
CA SER A 155 -15.41 7.25 -5.58
C SER A 155 -14.07 8.00 -5.64
N LEU A 156 -13.88 8.89 -6.61
CA LEU A 156 -12.70 9.76 -6.68
C LEU A 156 -12.58 10.61 -5.41
N GLU A 157 -13.69 11.21 -4.96
CA GLU A 157 -13.74 12.07 -3.77
C GLU A 157 -13.31 11.32 -2.50
N ASP A 158 -13.86 10.12 -2.27
CA ASP A 158 -13.49 9.33 -1.11
C ASP A 158 -12.06 8.79 -1.20
N SER A 159 -11.58 8.48 -2.41
CA SER A 159 -10.19 8.08 -2.62
C SER A 159 -9.22 9.20 -2.23
N LEU A 160 -9.52 10.46 -2.59
CA LEU A 160 -8.76 11.65 -2.16
C LEU A 160 -8.80 11.81 -0.63
N ARG A 161 -9.97 11.62 0.00
CA ARG A 161 -10.13 11.66 1.47
C ARG A 161 -9.37 10.55 2.19
N LEU A 162 -9.18 9.40 1.56
CA LEU A 162 -8.41 8.28 2.09
C LEU A 162 -6.90 8.58 2.05
N VAL A 163 -6.37 9.13 0.94
CA VAL A 163 -4.95 9.54 0.86
C VAL A 163 -4.59 10.57 1.92
N ARG A 164 -5.54 11.42 2.32
CA ARG A 164 -5.34 12.46 3.34
C ARG A 164 -5.44 11.95 4.78
N SER A 165 -5.77 10.68 4.98
CA SER A 165 -5.83 10.08 6.31
C SER A 165 -4.45 9.97 6.96
N SER A 166 -4.43 10.08 8.30
CA SER A 166 -3.26 9.75 9.11
C SER A 166 -3.11 8.24 9.33
N ASN A 167 -4.14 7.45 9.03
CA ASN A 167 -4.07 5.99 9.07
C ASN A 167 -3.38 5.45 7.81
N ASP A 168 -2.34 4.63 7.99
CA ASP A 168 -1.47 4.17 6.90
C ASP A 168 -2.21 3.22 5.92
N ASP A 169 -3.16 2.40 6.42
CA ASP A 169 -3.96 1.50 5.58
C ASP A 169 -4.97 2.27 4.72
N GLU A 170 -5.62 3.29 5.30
CA GLU A 170 -6.51 4.19 4.54
C GLU A 170 -5.72 4.95 3.46
N ALA A 171 -4.55 5.49 3.82
CA ALA A 171 -3.68 6.17 2.88
C ALA A 171 -3.29 5.26 1.72
N TRP A 172 -2.84 4.05 2.02
CA TRP A 172 -2.46 3.06 1.01
C TRP A 172 -3.63 2.72 0.08
N LEU A 173 -4.82 2.57 0.64
CA LEU A 173 -6.04 2.28 -0.12
C LEU A 173 -6.44 3.43 -1.03
N GLY A 174 -6.35 4.67 -0.55
CA GLY A 174 -6.58 5.86 -1.37
C GLY A 174 -5.60 5.91 -2.54
N LEU A 175 -4.30 5.73 -2.28
CA LEU A 175 -3.25 5.79 -3.30
C LEU A 175 -3.43 4.74 -4.38
N THR A 176 -3.68 3.48 -3.99
CA THR A 176 -3.92 2.39 -4.94
C THR A 176 -5.19 2.60 -5.74
N THR A 177 -6.25 3.14 -5.13
CA THR A 177 -7.53 3.35 -5.81
C THR A 177 -7.46 4.50 -6.80
N LEU A 178 -6.86 5.63 -6.41
CA LEU A 178 -6.62 6.76 -7.33
C LEU A 178 -5.86 6.31 -8.57
N PHE A 179 -4.73 5.63 -8.38
CA PHE A 179 -3.89 5.22 -9.50
C PHE A 179 -4.55 4.16 -10.39
N ARG A 180 -5.27 3.18 -9.82
CA ARG A 180 -5.87 2.10 -10.61
C ARG A 180 -7.17 2.48 -11.30
N ARG A 181 -7.97 3.38 -10.72
CA ARG A 181 -9.31 3.73 -11.23
C ARG A 181 -9.39 5.09 -11.87
N PHE A 182 -8.58 6.03 -11.40
CA PHE A 182 -8.62 7.41 -11.84
C PHE A 182 -7.27 7.92 -12.37
N PRO A 183 -6.42 7.09 -13.05
CA PRO A 183 -5.10 7.53 -13.51
C PRO A 183 -5.19 8.67 -14.52
N ASN A 184 -6.32 8.80 -15.20
CA ASN A 184 -6.60 9.81 -16.22
C ASN A 184 -7.33 11.07 -15.66
N THR A 185 -7.13 11.38 -14.37
CA THR A 185 -7.68 12.58 -13.73
C THR A 185 -6.56 13.46 -13.19
N TYR A 186 -6.67 14.77 -13.40
CA TYR A 186 -5.72 15.76 -12.88
C TYR A 186 -5.55 15.66 -11.36
N GLN A 187 -6.68 15.53 -10.63
CA GLN A 187 -6.69 15.44 -9.16
C GLN A 187 -5.92 14.24 -8.61
N THR A 188 -5.80 13.15 -9.37
CA THR A 188 -5.01 11.99 -8.94
C THR A 188 -3.55 12.37 -8.82
N TRP A 189 -2.98 12.98 -9.86
CA TRP A 189 -1.56 13.34 -9.89
C TRP A 189 -1.24 14.50 -8.94
N ASP A 190 -2.14 15.47 -8.82
CA ASP A 190 -2.08 16.50 -7.79
C ASP A 190 -1.94 15.89 -6.40
N GLU A 191 -2.79 14.91 -6.07
CA GLU A 191 -2.83 14.30 -4.76
C GLU A 191 -1.61 13.38 -4.51
N LEU A 192 -1.13 12.64 -5.51
CA LEU A 192 0.08 11.81 -5.40
C LEU A 192 1.32 12.69 -5.14
N VAL A 193 1.50 13.77 -5.91
CA VAL A 193 2.60 14.73 -5.74
C VAL A 193 2.48 15.44 -4.39
N ARG A 194 1.29 15.94 -4.03
CA ARG A 194 1.03 16.56 -2.73
C ARG A 194 1.37 15.61 -1.59
N ALA A 195 0.92 14.35 -1.64
CA ALA A 195 1.18 13.36 -0.62
C ALA A 195 2.68 13.10 -0.43
N PHE A 196 3.45 13.05 -1.52
CA PHE A 196 4.91 12.93 -1.44
C PHE A 196 5.55 14.16 -0.78
N LYS A 197 5.13 15.37 -1.17
CA LYS A 197 5.71 16.62 -0.65
C LYS A 197 5.42 16.83 0.83
N ILE A 198 4.20 16.58 1.29
CA ILE A 198 3.77 16.92 2.66
C ILE A 198 4.10 15.85 3.70
N ARG A 199 4.32 14.60 3.30
CA ARG A 199 4.62 13.50 4.23
C ARG A 199 6.11 13.50 4.59
N SER A 200 6.40 13.15 5.84
CA SER A 200 7.76 12.82 6.24
C SER A 200 8.20 11.49 5.61
N ILE A 201 9.51 11.29 5.44
CA ILE A 201 10.11 10.09 4.83
C ILE A 201 9.51 8.80 5.44
N ALA A 202 9.45 8.72 6.77
CA ALA A 202 8.91 7.57 7.50
C ALA A 202 7.41 7.27 7.24
N LYS A 203 6.67 8.23 6.65
CA LYS A 203 5.23 8.13 6.36
C LYS A 203 4.91 8.08 4.86
N ILE A 204 5.93 8.05 4.00
CA ILE A 204 5.76 7.84 2.56
C ILE A 204 5.74 6.34 2.30
N PRO A 205 4.61 5.76 1.83
CA PRO A 205 4.58 4.36 1.44
C PRO A 205 5.50 4.17 0.22
N ARG A 206 6.33 3.12 0.23
CA ARG A 206 7.19 2.76 -0.93
C ARG A 206 6.40 2.67 -2.23
N LEU A 207 5.14 2.22 -2.15
CA LEU A 207 4.18 2.23 -3.24
C LEU A 207 4.12 3.57 -3.97
N LEU A 208 4.09 4.70 -3.26
CA LEU A 208 3.95 6.02 -3.87
C LEU A 208 5.09 6.32 -4.86
N ILE A 209 6.32 5.90 -4.55
CA ILE A 209 7.47 6.07 -5.46
C ILE A 209 7.24 5.29 -6.75
N TYR A 210 6.78 4.04 -6.65
CA TYR A 210 6.42 3.25 -7.83
C TYR A 210 5.28 3.89 -8.63
N LEU A 211 4.26 4.47 -7.98
CA LEU A 211 3.17 5.15 -8.68
C LEU A 211 3.67 6.38 -9.47
N LEU A 212 4.53 7.19 -8.86
CA LEU A 212 5.14 8.36 -9.52
C LEU A 212 6.02 7.94 -10.70
N ALA A 213 6.78 6.85 -10.57
CA ALA A 213 7.65 6.34 -11.62
C ALA A 213 6.92 5.85 -12.88
N HIS A 214 5.60 5.66 -12.85
CA HIS A 214 4.83 5.35 -14.07
C HIS A 214 4.74 6.50 -15.06
N ILE A 215 5.08 7.73 -14.66
CA ILE A 215 5.18 8.88 -15.56
C ILE A 215 6.44 8.80 -16.43
N PRO A 216 7.67 8.81 -15.86
CA PRO A 216 8.90 8.66 -16.63
C PRO A 216 9.07 7.24 -17.20
N TRP A 217 8.45 6.24 -16.56
CA TRP A 217 8.48 4.83 -16.91
C TRP A 217 9.86 4.16 -16.77
N HIS A 218 9.86 2.86 -16.43
CA HIS A 218 10.98 1.95 -16.65
C HIS A 218 10.46 0.52 -16.79
N GLY A 219 11.23 -0.37 -17.40
CA GLY A 219 10.78 -1.71 -17.79
C GLY A 219 10.49 -2.69 -16.65
N ASP A 220 10.82 -2.33 -15.41
CA ASP A 220 10.71 -3.22 -14.23
C ASP A 220 9.52 -2.84 -13.31
N ILE A 221 8.67 -1.90 -13.72
CA ILE A 221 7.37 -1.61 -13.08
C ILE A 221 6.21 -1.99 -14.02
N SER A 222 5.11 -2.44 -13.45
CA SER A 222 3.90 -2.78 -14.20
C SER A 222 2.65 -2.39 -13.43
N TYR A 223 1.59 -2.15 -14.18
CA TYR A 223 0.27 -1.97 -13.62
C TYR A 223 -0.81 -2.54 -14.55
N SER A 224 -1.97 -2.79 -13.98
CA SER A 224 -3.19 -3.19 -14.69
C SER A 224 -4.21 -2.07 -14.59
N GLY A 225 -4.86 -1.71 -15.69
CA GLY A 225 -5.88 -0.67 -15.71
C GLY A 225 -5.91 0.09 -17.03
N GLU A 226 -6.45 1.30 -17.01
CA GLU A 226 -6.42 2.19 -18.18
C GLU A 226 -5.00 2.72 -18.43
N ASP A 227 -4.63 2.82 -19.71
CA ASP A 227 -3.42 3.54 -20.09
C ASP A 227 -3.50 5.00 -19.65
N ILE A 228 -2.41 5.51 -19.05
CA ILE A 228 -2.31 6.94 -18.73
C ILE A 228 -2.18 7.70 -20.05
N LYS A 229 -3.17 8.54 -20.35
CA LYS A 229 -3.24 9.38 -21.54
C LYS A 229 -2.04 10.33 -21.61
N SER A 230 -1.59 10.63 -22.82
CA SER A 230 -0.44 11.51 -23.06
C SER A 230 -0.60 12.89 -22.41
N GLU A 231 -1.79 13.50 -22.50
CA GLU A 231 -2.12 14.77 -21.85
C GLU A 231 -1.86 14.73 -20.34
N ILE A 232 -2.30 13.65 -19.68
CA ILE A 232 -2.13 13.47 -18.24
C ILE A 232 -0.68 13.15 -17.88
N ARG A 233 0.05 12.42 -18.73
CA ARG A 233 1.49 12.20 -18.54
C ARG A 233 2.27 13.52 -18.60
N CYS A 234 1.99 14.37 -19.58
CA CYS A 234 2.61 15.69 -19.68
C CYS A 234 2.31 16.53 -18.44
N TYR A 235 1.04 16.58 -18.03
CA TYR A 235 0.64 17.31 -16.82
C TYR A 235 1.36 16.81 -15.56
N ALA A 236 1.42 15.48 -15.35
CA ALA A 236 2.07 14.91 -14.19
C ALA A 236 3.59 15.14 -14.20
N ALA A 237 4.22 15.09 -15.37
CA ALA A 237 5.63 15.47 -15.54
C ALA A 237 5.86 16.95 -15.21
N ASP A 238 4.95 17.84 -15.62
CA ASP A 238 5.01 19.26 -15.25
C ASP A 238 4.87 19.48 -13.74
N LEU A 239 4.06 18.68 -13.04
CA LEU A 239 3.99 18.72 -11.57
C LEU A 239 5.33 18.36 -10.91
N PHE A 240 6.13 17.48 -11.51
CA PHE A 240 7.45 17.11 -10.96
C PHE A 240 8.43 18.28 -11.01
N ASN A 241 8.25 19.23 -11.93
CA ASN A 241 9.02 20.48 -11.93
C ASN A 241 8.76 21.37 -10.71
N SER A 242 7.74 21.06 -9.91
CA SER A 242 7.53 21.71 -8.61
C SER A 242 8.43 21.18 -7.49
N PHE A 243 9.18 20.09 -7.70
CA PHE A 243 10.11 19.55 -6.71
C PHE A 243 11.30 20.49 -6.51
N ASP A 244 11.62 20.74 -5.25
CA ASP A 244 12.79 21.51 -4.84
C ASP A 244 13.95 20.59 -4.40
N GLU A 245 15.07 21.17 -4.00
CA GLU A 245 16.23 20.41 -3.51
C GLU A 245 15.88 19.50 -2.32
N GLY A 246 14.97 19.92 -1.45
CA GLY A 246 14.51 19.14 -0.30
C GLY A 246 13.69 17.91 -0.73
N ASP A 247 12.85 18.05 -1.74
CA ASP A 247 12.12 16.94 -2.36
C ASP A 247 13.06 15.94 -3.06
N ILE A 248 14.14 16.41 -3.69
CA ILE A 248 15.18 15.53 -4.27
C ILE A 248 15.93 14.77 -3.17
N ARG A 249 16.34 15.44 -2.09
CA ARG A 249 16.94 14.76 -0.91
C ARG A 249 16.02 13.71 -0.33
N LYS A 250 14.72 14.03 -0.26
CA LYS A 250 13.68 13.12 0.21
C LYS A 250 13.57 11.89 -0.69
N LEU A 251 13.59 12.04 -2.02
CA LEU A 251 13.62 10.93 -2.98
C LEU A 251 14.88 10.07 -2.82
N LEU A 252 16.06 10.68 -2.74
CA LEU A 252 17.33 9.96 -2.55
C LEU A 252 17.34 9.15 -1.24
N SER A 253 16.76 9.71 -0.17
CA SER A 253 16.65 9.03 1.12
C SER A 253 15.68 7.83 1.13
N MET A 254 14.92 7.61 0.05
CA MET A 254 14.03 6.46 -0.11
C MET A 254 14.71 5.27 -0.81
N ILE A 255 15.96 5.44 -1.28
CA ILE A 255 16.78 4.35 -1.80
C ILE A 255 17.15 3.45 -0.64
N ASP A 256 16.87 2.14 -0.76
CA ASP A 256 17.19 1.16 0.28
C ASP A 256 18.55 0.52 0.03
N ASP A 257 18.91 -0.46 0.86
CA ASP A 257 20.21 -1.15 0.79
C ASP A 257 20.46 -1.88 -0.54
N ASN A 258 19.43 -2.05 -1.38
CA ASN A 258 19.60 -2.59 -2.73
C ASN A 258 20.15 -1.55 -3.72
N GLY A 259 20.27 -0.28 -3.32
CA GLY A 259 20.81 0.79 -4.15
C GLY A 259 19.98 1.08 -5.40
N ILE A 260 20.67 1.60 -6.43
CA ILE A 260 20.08 1.92 -7.73
C ILE A 260 20.46 0.81 -8.71
N GLN A 261 19.54 -0.15 -8.87
CA GLN A 261 19.70 -1.30 -9.77
C GLN A 261 18.33 -1.74 -10.30
N ARG A 262 18.34 -2.58 -11.34
CA ARG A 262 17.12 -3.09 -11.98
C ARG A 262 16.17 -3.74 -10.97
N GLY A 263 14.91 -3.31 -10.98
CA GLY A 263 13.84 -3.80 -10.11
C GLY A 263 13.88 -3.29 -8.67
N ALA A 264 14.94 -2.60 -8.24
CA ALA A 264 15.00 -1.97 -6.93
C ALA A 264 14.22 -0.65 -6.91
N ILE A 265 13.85 -0.17 -5.71
CA ILE A 265 13.20 1.14 -5.57
C ILE A 265 14.08 2.28 -6.08
N GLY A 266 15.41 2.12 -6.03
CA GLY A 266 16.36 3.11 -6.51
C GLY A 266 16.22 3.43 -8.00
N GLN A 267 15.86 2.45 -8.83
CA GLN A 267 15.57 2.69 -10.26
C GLN A 267 14.34 3.57 -10.45
N SER A 268 13.28 3.36 -9.65
CA SER A 268 12.09 4.22 -9.68
C SER A 268 12.39 5.62 -9.15
N VAL A 269 13.24 5.75 -8.13
CA VAL A 269 13.71 7.05 -7.63
C VAL A 269 14.49 7.80 -8.71
N GLU A 270 15.43 7.12 -9.38
CA GLU A 270 16.23 7.67 -10.47
C GLU A 270 15.34 8.17 -11.62
N ALA A 271 14.39 7.36 -12.09
CA ALA A 271 13.46 7.74 -13.15
C ALA A 271 12.64 8.99 -12.78
N VAL A 272 12.16 9.09 -11.54
CA VAL A 272 11.40 10.26 -11.07
C VAL A 272 12.29 11.50 -10.98
N ILE A 273 13.50 11.38 -10.44
CA ILE A 273 14.45 12.51 -10.36
C ILE A 273 14.81 13.01 -11.75
N ASN A 274 15.13 12.12 -12.70
CA ASN A 274 15.50 12.51 -14.06
C ASN A 274 14.35 13.15 -14.87
N CYS A 275 13.12 13.01 -14.40
CA CYS A 275 11.96 13.70 -14.97
C CYS A 275 11.84 15.16 -14.47
N VAL A 276 12.55 15.55 -13.41
CA VAL A 276 12.53 16.92 -12.87
C VAL A 276 13.51 17.79 -13.66
N GLY A 277 13.01 18.85 -14.32
CA GLY A 277 13.83 19.68 -15.20
C GLY A 277 15.02 20.39 -14.53
N SER A 278 14.96 20.62 -13.21
CA SER A 278 16.06 21.22 -12.43
C SER A 278 16.90 20.19 -11.65
N ALA A 279 16.70 18.89 -11.87
CA ALA A 279 17.34 17.82 -11.10
C ALA A 279 18.87 17.95 -11.07
N SER A 280 19.52 18.13 -12.22
CA SER A 280 20.99 18.14 -12.28
C SER A 280 21.58 19.25 -11.39
N GLN A 281 20.93 20.41 -11.30
CA GLN A 281 21.39 21.50 -10.43
C GLN A 281 21.30 21.14 -8.94
N TYR A 282 20.20 20.49 -8.54
CA TYR A 282 20.02 20.02 -7.17
C TYR A 282 21.00 18.89 -6.84
N LEU A 283 21.16 17.90 -7.72
CA LEU A 283 22.12 16.81 -7.54
C LEU A 283 23.55 17.32 -7.36
N ILE A 284 24.00 18.29 -8.16
CA ILE A 284 25.32 18.92 -8.01
C ILE A 284 25.49 19.58 -6.64
N ARG A 285 24.46 20.31 -6.15
CA ARG A 285 24.51 20.94 -4.82
C ARG A 285 24.56 19.89 -3.70
N ILE A 286 23.80 18.81 -3.84
CA ILE A 286 23.79 17.68 -2.92
C ILE A 286 25.18 17.03 -2.86
N ILE A 287 25.76 16.70 -4.02
CA ILE A 287 27.11 16.11 -4.11
C ILE A 287 28.17 16.95 -3.39
N ARG A 288 28.06 18.27 -3.47
CA ARG A 288 29.02 19.22 -2.87
C ARG A 288 28.76 19.54 -1.40
N ASN A 289 27.59 19.19 -0.87
CA ASN A 289 27.24 19.53 0.50
C ASN A 289 27.82 18.51 1.49
N GLY A 290 28.90 18.89 2.17
CA GLY A 290 29.58 18.04 3.15
C GLY A 290 28.78 17.75 4.44
N CYS A 291 27.60 18.37 4.62
CA CYS A 291 26.72 18.04 5.75
C CYS A 291 25.83 16.82 5.47
N ASP A 292 25.69 16.42 4.20
CA ASP A 292 24.95 15.22 3.84
C ASP A 292 25.80 13.97 4.02
N SER A 293 25.11 12.85 4.24
CA SER A 293 25.79 11.56 4.35
C SER A 293 26.46 11.18 3.02
N MET A 294 27.52 10.37 3.10
CA MET A 294 28.22 9.92 1.90
C MET A 294 27.28 9.15 0.97
N GLU A 295 26.43 8.29 1.53
CA GLU A 295 25.49 7.45 0.79
C GLU A 295 24.49 8.30 -0.03
N LEU A 296 23.99 9.40 0.56
CA LEU A 296 23.07 10.31 -0.13
C LEU A 296 23.79 11.07 -1.26
N ARG A 297 25.03 11.50 -1.03
CA ARG A 297 25.87 12.18 -2.03
C ARG A 297 26.26 11.24 -3.18
N GLU A 298 26.56 9.98 -2.88
CA GLU A 298 26.86 8.94 -3.86
C GLU A 298 25.64 8.59 -4.70
N SER A 299 24.46 8.47 -4.08
CA SER A 299 23.20 8.29 -4.82
C SER A 299 22.92 9.46 -5.77
N ALA A 300 23.19 10.70 -5.33
CA ALA A 300 23.06 11.87 -6.19
C ALA A 300 24.05 11.85 -7.36
N ALA A 301 25.30 11.46 -7.10
CA ALA A 301 26.34 11.34 -8.11
C ALA A 301 26.04 10.25 -9.13
N PHE A 302 25.50 9.12 -8.69
CA PHE A 302 25.04 8.03 -9.55
C PHE A 302 23.97 8.52 -10.53
N ILE A 303 22.92 9.17 -10.02
CA ILE A 303 21.82 9.65 -10.87
C ILE A 303 22.30 10.75 -11.83
N LEU A 304 23.18 11.66 -11.36
CA LEU A 304 23.79 12.67 -12.22
C LEU A 304 24.62 12.02 -13.34
N ALA A 305 25.34 10.93 -13.06
CA ALA A 305 26.10 10.19 -14.05
C ALA A 305 25.20 9.54 -15.12
N VAL A 306 24.04 8.99 -14.71
CA VAL A 306 23.04 8.45 -15.65
C VAL A 306 22.49 9.54 -16.59
N ASP A 307 22.19 10.73 -16.07
CA ASP A 307 21.65 11.85 -16.84
C ASP A 307 22.69 12.55 -17.74
N LYS A 308 23.90 12.77 -17.21
CA LYS A 308 24.91 13.66 -17.82
C LYS A 308 26.14 12.94 -18.38
N GLY A 309 26.34 11.66 -18.10
CA GLY A 309 27.49 10.90 -18.56
C GLY A 309 28.81 11.63 -18.30
N VAL A 310 29.56 11.91 -19.37
CA VAL A 310 30.86 12.62 -19.33
C VAL A 310 30.78 13.98 -18.62
N GLU A 311 29.67 14.71 -18.72
CA GLU A 311 29.50 16.01 -18.07
C GLU A 311 29.42 15.91 -16.53
N ALA A 312 29.15 14.73 -15.98
CA ALA A 312 29.13 14.48 -14.54
C ALA A 312 30.54 14.35 -13.91
N ILE A 313 31.57 14.04 -14.73
CA ILE A 313 32.92 13.68 -14.25
C ILE A 313 33.54 14.70 -13.28
N PRO A 314 33.46 16.03 -13.52
CA PRO A 314 34.04 17.00 -12.58
C PRO A 314 33.47 16.87 -11.17
N TYR A 315 32.15 16.67 -11.05
CA TYR A 315 31.46 16.53 -9.77
C TYR A 315 31.74 15.18 -9.10
N LEU A 316 31.83 14.11 -9.90
CA LEU A 316 32.24 12.78 -9.42
C LEU A 316 33.67 12.81 -8.86
N ARG A 317 34.60 13.55 -9.49
CA ARG A 317 35.98 13.69 -9.01
C ARG A 317 36.07 14.44 -7.69
N GLU A 318 35.26 15.48 -7.52
CA GLU A 318 35.14 16.20 -6.24
C GLU A 318 34.68 15.26 -5.12
N LEU A 319 33.68 14.42 -5.40
CA LEU A 319 33.16 13.45 -4.43
C LEU A 319 34.14 12.31 -4.15
N ALA A 320 34.80 11.78 -5.17
CA ALA A 320 35.86 10.78 -5.04
C ALA A 320 37.02 11.27 -4.18
N SER A 321 37.44 12.53 -4.37
CA SER A 321 38.47 13.18 -3.54
C SER A 321 38.05 13.34 -2.08
N SER A 322 36.74 13.32 -1.81
CA SER A 322 36.16 13.36 -0.47
C SER A 322 35.99 11.96 0.15
N GLY A 323 36.42 10.90 -0.53
CA GLY A 323 36.40 9.51 -0.03
C GLY A 323 35.37 8.58 -0.68
N SER A 324 34.68 8.97 -1.76
CA SER A 324 33.75 8.08 -2.47
C SER A 324 34.46 7.13 -3.43
N GLU A 325 34.47 5.85 -3.08
CA GLU A 325 34.97 4.78 -3.95
C GLU A 325 34.03 4.57 -5.15
N ILE A 326 32.72 4.65 -4.93
CA ILE A 326 31.70 4.48 -5.97
C ILE A 326 31.89 5.51 -7.09
N SER A 327 32.15 6.77 -6.76
CA SER A 327 32.38 7.81 -7.76
C SER A 327 33.60 7.52 -8.63
N SER A 328 34.65 6.91 -8.06
CA SER A 328 35.85 6.52 -8.81
C SER A 328 35.54 5.42 -9.82
N LEU A 329 34.74 4.43 -9.44
CA LEU A 329 34.29 3.35 -10.33
C LEU A 329 33.41 3.89 -11.47
N ILE A 330 32.47 4.79 -11.16
CA ILE A 330 31.61 5.42 -12.18
C ILE A 330 32.43 6.23 -13.18
N ILE A 331 33.45 6.98 -12.74
CA ILE A 331 34.34 7.71 -13.65
C ILE A 331 35.05 6.77 -14.61
N GLN A 332 35.52 5.62 -14.12
CA GLN A 332 36.17 4.62 -14.95
C GLN A 332 35.19 4.06 -15.99
N ASP A 333 33.98 3.69 -15.58
CA ASP A 333 32.93 3.17 -16.49
C ASP A 333 32.60 4.19 -17.60
N ILE A 334 32.43 5.46 -17.24
CA ILE A 334 32.19 6.53 -18.23
C ILE A 334 33.38 6.69 -19.20
N ALA A 335 34.62 6.55 -18.71
CA ALA A 335 35.80 6.65 -19.56
C ALA A 335 35.90 5.48 -20.56
N GLU A 336 35.45 4.28 -20.16
CA GLU A 336 35.46 3.08 -20.99
C GLU A 336 34.32 3.08 -22.02
N HIS A 337 33.13 3.56 -21.65
CA HIS A 337 31.91 3.43 -22.46
C HIS A 337 31.37 4.74 -23.05
N GLY A 338 31.94 5.90 -22.70
CA GLY A 338 31.48 7.22 -23.14
C GLY A 338 30.19 7.71 -22.46
N GLY A 339 29.66 6.95 -21.51
CA GLY A 339 28.46 7.24 -20.73
C GLY A 339 28.33 6.25 -19.58
N PHE A 340 27.33 6.43 -18.71
CA PHE A 340 27.07 5.53 -17.59
C PHE A 340 25.72 4.82 -17.78
N TYR A 341 25.74 3.49 -17.90
CA TYR A 341 24.56 2.71 -18.27
C TYR A 341 24.30 1.54 -17.30
N PRO A 342 23.81 1.82 -16.09
CA PRO A 342 23.78 0.85 -14.98
C PRO A 342 22.78 -0.32 -15.15
N TYR A 343 21.99 -0.31 -16.22
CA TYR A 343 20.93 -1.31 -16.46
C TYR A 343 21.16 -2.16 -17.71
N SER A 344 22.33 -2.01 -18.35
CA SER A 344 22.69 -2.65 -19.63
C SER A 344 22.96 -4.14 -19.52
#